data_AF-Q96Q07-F1
#
_entry.id   AF-Q96Q07-F1
#
_cell.length_a   1.000
_cell.length_b   1.000
_cell.length_c   1.000
_cell.angle_alpha   90.00
_cell.angle_beta   90.00
_cell.angle_gamma   90.00
#
_symmetry.space_group_name_H-M   'P 1'
#
loop_
_entity.id
_entity.type
_entity.pdbx_description
1 polymer ?
#
loop_
_entity_poly.entity_id
_entity_poly.type
_entity_poly.pdbx_seq_one_letter_code
_entity_poly.pdbx_strand_id
1 'polypeptide(L)'
;MSNSHPLRPFTAVGEIDHVHILSEHIGALLIGEEYGDVTFVVEKKRFPAHRVILAARCQYFRALLYGGMRESQPEAEIPLQDTTAEAFTMLLKYIYTGRATLTDEKEEVLLDFLSLAHKYGFPELEDSTSEYLCTILNIQNVCMTFDVASLYSLPKLTCMCCMFMDRNAQEVLSSEGFLSLSKTALLNIVLRDSFAAPEKDIFLALLNWCKHNSKENHAEIMQAVRLPLMSLTELLNVVRPSGLLSPDAILDAIKVRSESRDMDLNYRGMLIPEENIATMKYGAQVVKGELKSALLDGDTQNYDLDHGFSRHPIDDDCRSGIEIKLGQPSIINHIRILLWDRDSRSYSYFIEVSMDELDWVRVIDHSQYLCRSWQKLYFPARVCRYIRIVGTHNTVNKIFHIVAFECMFTNKTFTLEKGLIVPMENVATIADCASVIEGVSRSRNALLNGDTKNYDWDSGYTCHQLGSGAIVVQLAQPYMIGSIRLLLWDCDDRSYSYYVEVSTNQQQWTMVADRTKVSCKSWQSVTFERQPASFIRIVGTHNTANEVFHCVHFECPEQQSSQKEENSEESGTGDTSLAGQQLDSHALRAPSGSSLPSSPGSNSRSPNRQHQ
;
A
#
# COMPACT_ATOMS: atom_id res chain seq x y z
N MET A 1 26.90 3.04 -11.20
CA MET A 1 26.60 2.50 -12.55
C MET A 1 25.12 2.16 -12.59
N SER A 2 24.31 3.08 -13.10
CA SER A 2 22.88 2.90 -13.37
C SER A 2 22.54 3.85 -14.53
N ASN A 3 22.68 3.35 -15.75
CA ASN A 3 22.25 4.05 -16.96
C ASN A 3 20.83 3.58 -17.27
N SER A 4 19.85 4.37 -16.89
CA SER A 4 18.47 4.22 -17.36
C SER A 4 17.86 5.60 -17.59
N HIS A 5 18.46 6.38 -18.50
CA HIS A 5 17.70 7.39 -19.24
C HIS A 5 17.08 6.71 -20.46
N PRO A 6 15.81 6.99 -20.80
CA PRO A 6 15.13 6.33 -21.88
C PRO A 6 15.78 6.70 -23.22
N LEU A 7 16.27 5.66 -23.91
CA LEU A 7 16.28 5.47 -25.36
C LEU A 7 16.50 6.74 -26.19
N ARG A 8 17.76 7.02 -26.55
CA ARG A 8 18.05 7.66 -27.84
C ARG A 8 17.33 6.83 -28.91
N PRO A 9 16.43 7.41 -29.72
CA PRO A 9 15.89 6.68 -30.86
C PRO A 9 17.06 6.30 -31.76
N PHE A 10 17.03 5.10 -32.35
CA PHE A 10 17.81 4.80 -33.53
C PHE A 10 17.41 5.84 -34.59
N THR A 11 18.24 6.87 -34.76
CA THR A 11 18.03 7.91 -35.78
C THR A 11 17.94 7.21 -37.13
N ALA A 12 16.77 7.28 -37.74
CA ALA A 12 16.58 6.80 -39.11
C ALA A 12 17.58 7.52 -40.02
N VAL A 13 18.07 6.85 -41.06
CA VAL A 13 19.17 7.29 -41.94
C VAL A 13 18.90 8.64 -42.67
N GLY A 14 17.74 9.26 -42.48
CA GLY A 14 17.39 10.61 -42.97
C GLY A 14 17.24 11.71 -41.91
N GLU A 15 17.47 11.45 -40.63
CA GLU A 15 17.28 12.44 -39.56
C GLU A 15 18.63 13.00 -39.05
N ILE A 16 18.82 14.31 -39.18
CA ILE A 16 19.97 15.05 -38.65
C ILE A 16 19.61 15.58 -37.26
N ASP A 17 20.23 15.04 -36.21
CA ASP A 17 20.07 15.52 -34.82
C ASP A 17 21.32 16.28 -34.36
N HIS A 18 21.22 17.61 -34.39
CA HIS A 18 22.24 18.53 -33.87
C HIS A 18 21.74 19.30 -32.64
N VAL A 19 20.76 18.78 -31.90
CA VAL A 19 20.16 19.49 -30.74
C VAL A 19 21.21 19.87 -29.69
N HIS A 20 22.22 19.01 -29.48
CA HIS A 20 23.34 19.31 -28.59
C HIS A 20 24.13 20.57 -29.02
N ILE A 21 24.41 20.74 -30.31
CA ILE A 21 25.13 21.90 -30.85
C ILE A 21 24.26 23.17 -30.70
N LEU A 22 22.95 23.06 -30.95
CA LEU A 22 22.01 24.17 -30.70
C LEU A 22 22.01 24.59 -29.23
N SER A 23 21.98 23.62 -28.30
CA SER A 23 22.07 23.86 -26.84
C SER A 23 23.38 24.57 -26.46
N GLU A 24 24.51 24.23 -27.07
CA GLU A 24 25.79 24.90 -26.83
C GLU A 24 25.80 26.34 -27.37
N HIS A 25 25.31 26.54 -28.60
CA HIS A 25 25.27 27.88 -29.20
C HIS A 25 24.33 28.83 -28.46
N ILE A 26 23.13 28.36 -28.08
CA ILE A 26 22.22 29.15 -27.23
C ILE A 26 22.85 29.36 -25.85
N GLY A 27 23.47 28.33 -25.27
CA GLY A 27 24.18 28.42 -23.99
C GLY A 27 25.28 29.48 -23.96
N ALA A 28 26.01 29.68 -25.07
CA ALA A 28 27.06 30.70 -25.16
C ALA A 28 26.52 32.13 -25.02
N LEU A 29 25.26 32.38 -25.40
CA LEU A 29 24.59 33.67 -25.23
C LEU A 29 24.39 34.04 -23.75
N LEU A 30 24.44 33.08 -22.83
CA LEU A 30 24.34 33.37 -21.40
C LEU A 30 25.61 34.03 -20.84
N ILE A 31 26.78 33.74 -21.44
CA ILE A 31 28.08 34.23 -20.96
C ILE A 31 28.32 35.67 -21.46
N GLY A 32 27.81 36.00 -22.64
CA GLY A 32 27.87 37.35 -23.20
C GLY A 32 26.69 38.21 -22.75
N GLU A 33 26.94 39.49 -22.47
CA GLU A 33 25.85 40.48 -22.32
C GLU A 33 25.26 40.90 -23.68
N GLU A 34 25.80 40.37 -24.78
CA GLU A 34 25.39 40.69 -26.14
C GLU A 34 23.92 40.32 -26.36
N TYR A 35 23.15 41.27 -26.87
CA TYR A 35 21.72 41.13 -27.21
C TYR A 35 20.77 40.92 -26.01
N GLY A 36 21.25 41.07 -24.77
CA GLY A 36 20.39 41.04 -23.59
C GLY A 36 19.38 42.19 -23.58
N ASP A 37 18.09 41.87 -23.51
CA ASP A 37 16.96 42.82 -23.58
C ASP A 37 16.11 42.86 -22.28
N VAL A 38 16.58 42.16 -21.23
CA VAL A 38 16.07 42.21 -19.86
C VAL A 38 17.22 41.97 -18.87
N THR A 39 17.12 42.54 -17.66
CA THR A 39 18.08 42.27 -16.58
C THR A 39 17.36 41.86 -15.31
N PHE A 40 17.72 40.71 -14.74
CA PHE A 40 17.27 40.34 -13.39
C PHE A 40 18.25 40.84 -12.34
N VAL A 41 17.72 41.30 -11.20
CA VAL A 41 18.54 41.71 -10.05
C VAL A 41 18.28 40.73 -8.92
N VAL A 42 19.29 39.92 -8.60
CA VAL A 42 19.24 38.87 -7.58
C VAL A 42 20.38 39.10 -6.60
N GLU A 43 20.09 39.28 -5.32
CA GLU A 43 21.09 39.61 -4.29
C GLU A 43 22.05 40.76 -4.69
N LYS A 44 21.49 41.80 -5.33
CA LYS A 44 22.23 42.96 -5.88
C LYS A 44 23.18 42.64 -7.04
N LYS A 45 23.25 41.40 -7.51
CA LYS A 45 23.94 41.01 -8.75
C LYS A 45 22.99 41.16 -9.93
N ARG A 46 23.52 41.61 -11.07
CA ARG A 46 22.78 41.80 -12.32
C ARG A 46 22.97 40.59 -13.22
N PHE A 47 21.87 40.11 -13.79
CA PHE A 47 21.82 38.97 -14.71
C PHE A 47 21.15 39.41 -16.00
N PRO A 48 21.91 39.90 -16.98
CA PRO A 48 21.42 40.15 -18.33
C PRO A 48 20.91 38.85 -18.96
N ALA A 49 19.78 38.92 -19.67
CA ALA A 49 19.17 37.76 -20.31
C ALA A 49 18.33 38.15 -21.53
N HIS A 50 17.80 37.14 -22.21
CA HIS A 50 17.05 37.28 -23.46
C HIS A 50 15.59 36.92 -23.25
N ARG A 51 14.69 37.89 -23.41
CA ARG A 51 13.24 37.75 -23.20
C ARG A 51 12.65 36.62 -24.03
N VAL A 52 13.08 36.49 -25.28
CA VAL A 52 12.58 35.46 -26.20
C VAL A 52 12.92 34.04 -25.71
N ILE A 53 14.13 33.82 -25.19
CA ILE A 53 14.58 32.50 -24.69
C ILE A 53 13.80 32.16 -23.42
N LEU A 54 13.72 33.09 -22.48
CA LEU A 54 12.99 32.91 -21.22
C LEU A 54 11.51 32.61 -21.49
N ALA A 55 10.86 33.38 -22.37
CA ALA A 55 9.45 33.20 -22.71
C ALA A 55 9.17 31.95 -23.54
N ALA A 56 10.15 31.45 -24.30
CA ALA A 56 10.02 30.19 -25.03
C ALA A 56 10.09 28.98 -24.09
N ARG A 57 10.86 29.07 -23.00
CA ARG A 57 11.11 27.96 -22.08
C ARG A 57 10.24 27.97 -20.82
N CYS A 58 9.66 29.10 -20.45
CA CYS A 58 8.92 29.27 -19.20
C CYS A 58 7.68 30.16 -19.39
N GLN A 59 6.51 29.62 -19.06
CA GLN A 59 5.25 30.35 -19.17
C GLN A 59 5.17 31.53 -18.20
N TYR A 60 5.76 31.41 -17.00
CA TYR A 60 5.83 32.51 -16.06
C TYR A 60 6.60 33.70 -16.65
N PHE A 61 7.80 33.46 -17.19
CA PHE A 61 8.58 34.53 -17.83
C PHE A 61 7.90 35.05 -19.09
N ARG A 62 7.19 34.21 -19.85
CA ARG A 62 6.35 34.67 -20.96
C ARG A 62 5.30 35.68 -20.50
N ALA A 63 4.56 35.37 -19.45
CA ALA A 63 3.54 36.25 -18.90
C ALA A 63 4.15 37.54 -18.34
N LEU A 64 5.27 37.44 -17.60
CA LEU A 64 5.96 38.58 -17.02
C LEU A 64 6.47 39.55 -18.09
N LEU A 65 7.14 39.00 -19.12
CA LEU A 65 7.87 39.80 -20.11
C LEU A 65 7.02 40.21 -21.30
N TYR A 66 5.92 39.52 -21.61
CA TYR A 66 5.04 39.87 -22.74
C TYR A 66 3.59 40.16 -22.32
N GLY A 67 3.32 40.29 -21.02
CA GLY A 67 1.98 40.55 -20.47
C GLY A 67 1.55 42.03 -20.44
N GLY A 68 2.38 42.97 -20.91
CA GLY A 68 2.02 44.39 -21.01
C GLY A 68 2.14 45.21 -19.71
N MET A 69 2.67 44.63 -18.63
CA MET A 69 2.96 45.35 -17.37
C MET A 69 4.33 46.06 -17.42
N ARG A 70 4.71 46.77 -16.36
CA ARG A 70 5.97 47.56 -16.30
C ARG A 70 7.20 46.70 -16.64
N GLU A 71 7.19 45.45 -16.19
CA GLU A 71 8.23 44.44 -16.39
C GLU A 71 8.35 43.98 -17.86
N SER A 72 7.37 44.32 -18.71
CA SER A 72 7.40 44.02 -20.15
C SER A 72 8.12 45.08 -21.00
N GLN A 73 8.58 46.18 -20.40
CA GLN A 73 9.37 47.18 -21.13
C GLN A 73 10.74 46.59 -21.52
N PRO A 74 11.24 46.84 -22.75
CA PRO A 74 12.62 46.53 -23.10
C PRO A 74 13.58 47.17 -22.09
N GLU A 75 14.64 46.46 -21.71
CA GLU A 75 15.63 46.91 -20.73
C GLU A 75 15.11 47.04 -19.28
N ALA A 76 13.97 46.42 -18.96
CA ALA A 76 13.46 46.39 -17.59
C ALA A 76 14.45 45.68 -16.64
N GLU A 77 14.68 46.29 -15.47
CA GLU A 77 15.34 45.65 -14.34
C GLU A 77 14.30 45.01 -13.43
N ILE A 78 14.35 43.68 -13.32
CA ILE A 78 13.38 42.88 -12.57
C ILE A 78 14.05 42.35 -11.29
N PRO A 79 13.73 42.90 -10.11
CA PRO A 79 14.25 42.38 -8.85
C PRO A 79 13.57 41.05 -8.50
N LEU A 80 14.36 40.01 -8.25
CA LEU A 80 13.87 38.75 -7.70
C LEU A 80 14.17 38.70 -6.20
N GLN A 81 13.11 38.76 -5.40
CA GLN A 81 13.18 38.59 -3.95
C GLN A 81 13.16 37.10 -3.60
N ASP A 82 13.74 36.76 -2.44
CA ASP A 82 13.81 35.40 -1.90
C ASP A 82 14.37 34.40 -2.93
N THR A 83 15.49 34.77 -3.56
CA THR A 83 16.16 33.98 -4.57
C THR A 83 17.66 34.17 -4.41
N THR A 84 18.40 33.08 -4.27
CA THR A 84 19.85 33.12 -4.20
C THR A 84 20.46 33.22 -5.59
N ALA A 85 21.57 33.97 -5.69
CA ALA A 85 22.24 34.18 -6.97
C ALA A 85 22.78 32.86 -7.57
N GLU A 86 23.22 31.93 -6.72
CA GLU A 86 23.76 30.62 -7.13
C GLU A 86 22.66 29.76 -7.78
N ALA A 87 21.52 29.56 -7.10
CA ALA A 87 20.40 28.80 -7.64
C ALA A 87 19.81 29.45 -8.89
N PHE A 88 19.72 30.79 -8.94
CA PHE A 88 19.24 31.48 -10.15
C PHE A 88 20.20 31.30 -11.33
N THR A 89 21.51 31.29 -11.09
CA THR A 89 22.52 31.02 -12.12
C THR A 89 22.33 29.62 -12.70
N MET A 90 22.11 28.62 -11.85
CA MET A 90 21.83 27.25 -12.28
C MET A 90 20.54 27.18 -13.13
N LEU A 91 19.48 27.86 -12.70
CA LEU A 91 18.22 27.89 -13.43
C LEU A 91 18.38 28.55 -14.79
N LEU A 92 19.07 29.68 -14.84
CA LEU A 92 19.29 30.41 -16.08
C LEU A 92 20.11 29.56 -17.06
N LYS A 93 21.15 28.89 -16.58
CA LYS A 93 21.92 27.91 -17.38
C LYS A 93 21.03 26.78 -17.88
N TYR A 94 20.15 26.23 -17.04
CA TYR A 94 19.20 25.20 -17.45
C TYR A 94 18.22 25.70 -18.51
N ILE A 95 17.70 26.92 -18.39
CA ILE A 95 16.79 27.52 -19.37
C ILE A 95 17.44 27.60 -20.75
N TYR A 96 18.70 28.03 -20.81
CA TYR A 96 19.42 28.22 -22.07
C TYR A 96 19.91 26.91 -22.68
N THR A 97 20.29 25.94 -21.87
CA THR A 97 21.00 24.73 -22.35
C THR A 97 20.19 23.45 -22.23
N GLY A 98 19.13 23.43 -21.43
CA GLY A 98 18.44 22.20 -21.02
C GLY A 98 19.29 21.29 -20.10
N ARG A 99 20.41 21.79 -19.56
CA ARG A 99 21.35 21.03 -18.72
C ARG A 99 21.57 21.72 -17.39
N ALA A 100 21.61 20.93 -16.32
CA ALA A 100 22.02 21.34 -14.98
C ALA A 100 22.98 20.29 -14.40
N THR A 101 23.97 20.75 -13.63
CA THR A 101 24.90 19.89 -12.90
C THR A 101 24.56 20.03 -11.42
N LEU A 102 24.17 18.93 -10.77
CA LEU A 102 23.77 18.93 -9.36
C LEU A 102 24.86 18.40 -8.43
N THR A 103 25.85 17.71 -8.99
CA THR A 103 26.99 17.17 -8.25
C THR A 103 27.86 18.30 -7.72
N ASP A 104 28.37 18.13 -6.50
CA ASP A 104 29.26 19.06 -5.79
C ASP A 104 28.63 20.39 -5.34
N GLU A 105 27.36 20.62 -5.68
CA GLU A 105 26.60 21.76 -5.18
C GLU A 105 26.24 21.57 -3.70
N LYS A 106 26.16 22.69 -2.98
CA LYS A 106 25.71 22.68 -1.58
C LYS A 106 24.23 22.33 -1.50
N GLU A 107 23.84 21.64 -0.44
CA GLU A 107 22.47 21.19 -0.22
C GLU A 107 21.47 22.35 -0.20
N GLU A 108 21.82 23.48 0.44
CA GLU A 108 21.02 24.71 0.45
C GLU A 108 20.74 25.23 -0.97
N VAL A 109 21.76 25.24 -1.83
CA VAL A 109 21.65 25.69 -3.23
C VAL A 109 20.77 24.74 -4.04
N LEU A 110 20.86 23.43 -3.80
CA LEU A 110 20.01 22.44 -4.44
C LEU A 110 18.53 22.60 -4.05
N LEU A 111 18.27 22.91 -2.78
CA LEU A 111 16.91 23.18 -2.28
C LEU A 111 16.35 24.48 -2.83
N ASP A 112 17.16 25.54 -2.91
CA ASP A 112 16.78 26.78 -3.59
C ASP A 112 16.51 26.52 -5.08
N PHE A 113 17.36 25.72 -5.73
CA PHE A 113 17.20 25.37 -7.13
C PHE A 113 15.91 24.60 -7.39
N LEU A 114 15.56 23.63 -6.53
CA LEU A 114 14.27 22.94 -6.53
C LEU A 114 13.12 23.92 -6.32
N SER A 115 13.26 24.85 -5.38
CA SER A 115 12.26 25.90 -5.09
C SER A 115 11.99 26.77 -6.31
N LEU A 116 13.03 27.14 -7.06
CA LEU A 116 12.89 27.90 -8.30
C LEU A 116 12.28 27.07 -9.44
N ALA A 117 12.64 25.79 -9.55
CA ALA A 117 12.02 24.88 -10.52
C ALA A 117 10.51 24.81 -10.32
N HIS A 118 10.07 24.64 -9.06
CA HIS A 118 8.65 24.67 -8.69
C HIS A 118 8.01 26.04 -8.99
N LYS A 119 8.60 27.12 -8.46
CA LYS A 119 8.09 28.50 -8.58
C LYS A 119 7.88 28.94 -10.03
N TYR A 120 8.76 28.54 -10.94
CA TYR A 120 8.70 28.93 -12.35
C TYR A 120 8.11 27.87 -13.28
N GLY A 121 7.64 26.74 -12.73
CA GLY A 121 6.88 25.72 -13.45
C GLY A 121 7.72 24.84 -14.37
N PHE A 122 8.80 24.25 -13.86
CA PHE A 122 9.65 23.28 -14.56
C PHE A 122 9.49 21.86 -13.96
N PRO A 123 8.45 21.10 -14.33
CA PRO A 123 8.15 19.82 -13.69
C PRO A 123 9.24 18.77 -13.93
N GLU A 124 9.84 18.69 -15.12
CA GLU A 124 10.90 17.72 -15.39
C GLU A 124 12.19 18.02 -14.62
N LEU A 125 12.45 19.31 -14.35
CA LEU A 125 13.57 19.74 -13.52
C LEU A 125 13.29 19.47 -12.04
N GLU A 126 12.08 19.78 -11.58
CA GLU A 126 11.61 19.46 -10.23
C GLU A 126 11.73 17.96 -9.92
N ASP A 127 11.29 17.11 -10.86
CA ASP A 127 11.40 15.65 -10.74
C ASP A 127 12.87 15.20 -10.67
N SER A 128 13.71 15.68 -11.58
CA SER A 128 15.13 15.30 -11.65
C SER A 128 15.92 15.76 -10.42
N THR A 129 15.67 16.98 -9.95
CA THR A 129 16.32 17.50 -8.73
C THR A 129 15.83 16.76 -7.50
N SER A 130 14.53 16.44 -7.42
CA SER A 130 13.98 15.62 -6.33
C SER A 130 14.58 14.22 -6.29
N GLU A 131 14.73 13.57 -7.45
CA GLU A 131 15.38 12.26 -7.55
C GLU A 131 16.84 12.32 -7.07
N TYR A 132 17.59 13.35 -7.47
CA TYR A 132 18.96 13.53 -6.99
C TYR A 132 19.02 13.74 -5.47
N LEU A 133 18.17 14.59 -4.91
CA LEU A 133 18.08 14.83 -3.47
C LEU A 133 17.82 13.54 -2.69
N CYS A 134 16.97 12.64 -3.22
CA CYS A 134 16.73 11.32 -2.61
C CYS A 134 18.00 10.47 -2.49
N THR A 135 18.96 10.62 -3.41
CA THR A 135 20.22 9.83 -3.39
C THR A 135 21.24 10.32 -2.38
N ILE A 136 21.12 11.56 -1.91
CA ILE A 136 22.08 12.20 -1.00
C ILE A 136 21.51 12.45 0.40
N LEU A 137 20.31 11.94 0.70
CA LEU A 137 19.69 12.07 2.02
C LEU A 137 20.60 11.55 3.14
N ASN A 138 20.76 12.36 4.18
CA ASN A 138 21.53 12.04 5.38
C ASN A 138 20.94 12.74 6.61
N ILE A 139 21.48 12.45 7.81
CA ILE A 139 20.96 13.01 9.08
C ILE A 139 20.99 14.54 9.12
N GLN A 140 21.98 15.17 8.49
CA GLN A 140 22.14 16.63 8.53
C GLN A 140 21.14 17.34 7.62
N ASN A 141 20.80 16.74 6.47
CA ASN A 141 20.03 17.41 5.43
C ASN A 141 18.55 17.02 5.38
N VAL A 142 18.16 15.86 5.93
CA VAL A 142 16.82 15.29 5.73
C VAL A 142 15.72 16.21 6.23
N CYS A 143 15.94 16.95 7.32
CA CYS A 143 14.95 17.88 7.87
C CYS A 143 14.69 19.06 6.91
N MET A 144 15.73 19.68 6.37
CA MET A 144 15.59 20.80 5.42
C MET A 144 14.96 20.32 4.12
N THR A 145 15.41 19.18 3.60
CA THR A 145 14.82 18.58 2.39
C THR A 145 13.34 18.24 2.59
N PHE A 146 12.98 17.69 3.74
CA PHE A 146 11.59 17.40 4.08
C PHE A 146 10.73 18.65 4.18
N ASP A 147 11.23 19.72 4.79
CA ASP A 147 10.48 20.97 4.93
C ASP A 147 10.13 21.55 3.55
N VAL A 148 11.11 21.60 2.64
CA VAL A 148 10.92 22.02 1.24
C VAL A 148 9.97 21.08 0.50
N ALA A 149 10.14 19.77 0.62
CA ALA A 149 9.28 18.79 -0.01
C ALA A 149 7.82 18.89 0.47
N SER A 150 7.62 19.11 1.77
CA SER A 150 6.31 19.30 2.38
C SER A 150 5.68 20.62 1.94
N LEU A 151 6.46 21.70 1.84
CA LEU A 151 5.97 23.02 1.42
C LEU A 151 5.44 22.99 -0.02
N TYR A 152 6.17 22.34 -0.93
CA TYR A 152 5.78 22.23 -2.35
C TYR A 152 4.93 21.00 -2.66
N SER A 153 4.56 20.22 -1.64
CA SER A 153 3.74 19.01 -1.79
C SER A 153 4.33 18.01 -2.79
N LEU A 154 5.64 17.73 -2.68
CA LEU A 154 6.36 16.80 -3.54
C LEU A 154 6.27 15.37 -2.98
N PRO A 155 5.36 14.51 -3.48
CA PRO A 155 4.98 13.28 -2.76
C PRO A 155 6.11 12.25 -2.69
N LYS A 156 6.86 12.07 -3.79
CA LYS A 156 7.97 11.11 -3.84
C LYS A 156 9.09 11.49 -2.88
N LEU A 157 9.53 12.76 -2.93
CA LEU A 157 10.60 13.26 -2.06
C LEU A 157 10.17 13.26 -0.59
N THR A 158 8.93 13.69 -0.30
CA THR A 158 8.34 13.62 1.04
C THR A 158 8.34 12.19 1.57
N CYS A 159 7.91 11.22 0.76
CA CYS A 159 7.91 9.80 1.13
C CYS A 159 9.32 9.28 1.45
N MET A 160 10.30 9.59 0.61
CA MET A 160 11.69 9.16 0.82
C MET A 160 12.30 9.78 2.08
N CYS A 161 12.05 11.07 2.33
CA CYS A 161 12.47 11.73 3.56
C CYS A 161 11.81 11.09 4.79
N CYS A 162 10.50 10.86 4.73
CA CYS A 162 9.74 10.16 5.77
C CYS A 162 10.32 8.78 6.09
N MET A 163 10.61 7.96 5.07
CA MET A 163 11.21 6.63 5.25
C MET A 163 12.62 6.71 5.85
N PHE A 164 13.41 7.70 5.45
CA PHE A 164 14.75 7.91 6.02
C PHE A 164 14.65 8.32 7.50
N MET A 165 13.75 9.25 7.82
CA MET A 165 13.52 9.71 9.19
C MET A 165 13.03 8.60 10.10
N ASP A 166 12.09 7.77 9.65
CA ASP A 166 11.55 6.66 10.45
C ASP A 166 12.62 5.62 10.81
N ARG A 167 13.57 5.37 9.91
CA ARG A 167 14.69 4.46 10.14
C ARG A 167 15.76 5.02 11.09
N ASN A 168 15.85 6.34 11.21
CA ASN A 168 16.88 7.04 11.98
C ASN A 168 16.26 8.01 13.00
N ALA A 169 15.11 7.64 13.59
CA ALA A 169 14.28 8.57 14.34
C ALA A 169 15.03 9.20 15.53
N GLN A 170 15.84 8.44 16.26
CA GLN A 170 16.61 8.93 17.41
C GLN A 170 17.71 9.92 16.99
N GLU A 171 18.45 9.61 15.93
CA GLU A 171 19.48 10.49 15.39
C GLU A 171 18.88 11.79 14.85
N VAL A 172 17.74 11.70 14.15
CA VAL A 172 17.01 12.86 13.63
C VAL A 172 16.52 13.76 14.78
N LEU A 173 15.91 13.20 15.83
CA LEU A 173 15.46 13.95 17.02
C LEU A 173 16.60 14.72 17.71
N SER A 174 17.83 14.23 17.58
CA SER A 174 19.03 14.83 18.20
C SER A 174 19.78 15.79 17.26
N SER A 175 19.35 15.91 16.00
CA SER A 175 20.04 16.71 14.98
C SER A 175 19.74 18.21 15.09
N GLU A 176 20.67 19.06 14.64
CA GLU A 176 20.43 20.50 14.53
C GLU A 176 19.35 20.82 13.50
N GLY A 177 19.27 20.03 12.41
CA GLY A 177 18.25 20.17 11.38
C GLY A 177 16.83 19.99 11.91
N PHE A 178 16.63 19.22 12.99
CA PHE A 178 15.32 19.09 13.62
C PHE A 178 14.86 20.42 14.24
N LEU A 179 15.78 21.21 14.81
CA LEU A 179 15.48 22.51 15.43
C LEU A 179 15.08 23.59 14.42
N SER A 180 15.50 23.44 13.16
CA SER A 180 15.22 24.38 12.07
C SER A 180 13.95 24.06 11.27
N LEU A 181 13.28 22.94 11.54
CA LEU A 181 12.00 22.59 10.92
C LEU A 181 10.95 23.66 11.14
N SER A 182 10.19 24.00 10.10
CA SER A 182 8.95 24.76 10.24
C SER A 182 7.96 24.02 11.15
N LYS A 183 7.06 24.78 11.80
CA LYS A 183 6.02 24.20 12.66
C LYS A 183 5.19 23.14 11.92
N THR A 184 4.84 23.40 10.66
CA THR A 184 4.05 22.48 9.83
C THR A 184 4.82 21.20 9.55
N ALA A 185 6.08 21.28 9.14
CA ALA A 185 6.92 20.11 8.89
C ALA A 185 7.17 19.31 10.16
N LEU A 186 7.45 19.98 11.28
CA LEU A 186 7.61 19.35 12.58
C LEU A 186 6.39 18.49 12.94
N LEU A 187 5.18 19.08 12.88
CA LEU A 187 3.92 18.36 13.16
C LEU A 187 3.69 17.21 12.18
N ASN A 188 3.98 17.40 10.89
CA ASN A 188 3.89 16.34 9.89
C ASN A 188 4.82 15.15 10.19
N ILE A 189 5.93 15.36 10.90
CA ILE A 189 6.82 14.27 11.34
C ILE A 189 6.29 13.66 12.62
N VAL A 190 6.12 14.45 13.70
CA VAL A 190 5.82 13.92 15.03
C VAL A 190 4.38 13.44 15.20
N LEU A 191 3.47 13.69 14.27
CA LEU A 191 2.13 13.08 14.32
C LEU A 191 2.10 11.68 13.73
N ARG A 192 3.11 11.25 12.95
CA ARG A 192 3.15 9.94 12.28
C ARG A 192 3.39 8.81 13.27
N ASP A 193 2.57 7.76 13.21
CA ASP A 193 2.76 6.55 14.02
C ASP A 193 4.08 5.84 13.71
N SER A 194 4.59 6.00 12.48
CA SER A 194 5.82 5.35 12.02
C SER A 194 7.11 6.02 12.49
N PHE A 195 7.05 7.28 12.95
CA PHE A 195 8.21 7.99 13.49
C PHE A 195 8.44 7.58 14.95
N ALA A 196 8.94 6.35 15.12
CA ALA A 196 8.98 5.67 16.41
C ALA A 196 10.28 5.92 17.17
N ALA A 197 10.17 6.56 18.33
CA ALA A 197 11.20 6.71 19.33
C ALA A 197 10.55 6.70 20.73
N PRO A 198 11.30 6.50 21.83
CA PRO A 198 10.73 6.65 23.16
C PRO A 198 10.05 8.03 23.30
N GLU A 199 8.81 8.06 23.80
CA GLU A 199 8.04 9.32 23.92
C GLU A 199 8.74 10.37 24.80
N LYS A 200 9.58 9.93 25.74
CA LYS A 200 10.47 10.82 26.49
C LYS A 200 11.43 11.59 25.57
N ASP A 201 12.02 10.93 24.58
CA ASP A 201 13.00 11.53 23.68
C ASP A 201 12.30 12.49 22.69
N ILE A 202 11.13 12.10 22.21
CA ILE A 202 10.25 12.98 21.41
C ILE A 202 9.89 14.23 22.22
N PHE A 203 9.46 14.07 23.48
CA PHE A 203 9.15 15.19 24.37
C PHE A 203 10.35 16.13 24.55
N LEU A 204 11.54 15.59 24.79
CA LEU A 204 12.75 16.40 24.99
C LEU A 204 13.16 17.15 23.72
N ALA A 205 13.05 16.52 22.56
CA ALA A 205 13.33 17.15 21.27
C ALA A 205 12.35 18.30 20.99
N LEU A 206 11.05 18.09 21.23
CA LEU A 206 10.02 19.12 21.08
C LEU A 206 10.20 20.27 22.07
N LEU A 207 10.59 19.98 23.31
CA LEU A 207 10.95 20.98 24.31
C LEU A 207 12.12 21.85 23.82
N ASN A 208 13.16 21.24 23.23
CA ASN A 208 14.30 21.98 22.68
C ASN A 208 13.91 22.81 21.46
N TRP A 209 13.06 22.27 20.58
CA TRP A 209 12.50 23.00 19.45
C TRP A 209 11.71 24.23 19.90
N CYS A 210 10.84 24.09 20.91
CA CYS A 210 10.05 25.20 21.46
C CYS A 210 10.92 26.29 22.09
N LYS A 211 12.00 25.91 22.77
CA LYS A 211 12.98 26.86 23.31
C LYS A 211 13.71 27.63 22.21
N HIS A 212 14.05 26.97 21.11
CA HIS A 212 14.69 27.59 19.96
C HIS A 212 13.72 28.52 19.21
N ASN A 213 12.46 28.10 19.06
CA ASN A 213 11.40 28.79 18.33
C ASN A 213 10.40 29.48 19.28
N SER A 214 10.89 30.43 20.08
CA SER A 214 10.12 31.09 21.16
C SER A 214 8.88 31.89 20.71
N LYS A 215 8.76 32.19 19.42
CA LYS A 215 7.63 32.96 18.86
C LYS A 215 6.40 32.12 18.53
N GLU A 216 6.57 30.80 18.44
CA GLU A 216 5.52 29.88 18.01
C GLU A 216 4.59 29.46 19.16
N ASN A 217 3.38 29.00 18.82
CA ASN A 217 2.46 28.45 19.81
C ASN A 217 2.88 27.03 20.20
N HIS A 218 3.48 26.89 21.39
CA HIS A 218 3.98 25.61 21.90
C HIS A 218 2.89 24.62 22.30
N ALA A 219 1.66 25.08 22.61
CA ALA A 219 0.62 24.21 23.16
C ALA A 219 0.21 23.10 22.18
N GLU A 220 0.07 23.43 20.89
CA GLU A 220 -0.28 22.47 19.84
C GLU A 220 0.84 21.43 19.62
N ILE A 221 2.10 21.89 19.65
CA ILE A 221 3.27 21.02 19.46
C ILE A 221 3.37 20.01 20.60
N MET A 222 3.18 20.46 21.83
CA MET A 222 3.27 19.58 23.00
C MET A 222 2.11 18.58 23.09
N GLN A 223 0.97 18.83 22.41
CA GLN A 223 -0.12 17.85 22.29
C GLN A 223 0.22 16.67 21.37
N ALA A 224 1.24 16.78 20.52
CA ALA A 224 1.70 15.66 19.68
C ALA A 224 2.44 14.57 20.47
N VAL A 225 2.87 14.87 21.72
CA VAL A 225 3.50 13.89 22.62
C VAL A 225 2.44 12.97 23.19
N ARG A 226 2.68 11.66 23.11
CA ARG A 226 1.74 10.63 23.60
C ARG A 226 2.01 10.34 25.06
N LEU A 227 1.71 11.33 25.92
CA LEU A 227 1.95 11.28 27.37
C LEU A 227 1.51 9.97 28.07
N PRO A 228 0.37 9.32 27.71
CA PRO A 228 -0.02 8.05 28.33
C PRO A 228 1.01 6.92 28.17
N LEU A 229 1.89 7.01 27.18
CA LEU A 229 2.94 6.02 26.92
C LEU A 229 4.23 6.28 27.72
N MET A 230 4.32 7.41 28.42
CA MET A 230 5.46 7.72 29.29
C MET A 230 5.27 7.09 30.68
N SER A 231 6.37 6.69 31.32
CA SER A 231 6.35 6.21 32.70
C SER A 231 5.95 7.31 33.69
N LEU A 232 5.39 6.91 34.84
CA LEU A 232 5.07 7.85 35.91
C LEU A 232 6.30 8.67 36.34
N THR A 233 7.48 8.03 36.37
CA THR A 233 8.75 8.68 36.68
C THR A 233 9.09 9.77 35.66
N GLU A 234 8.90 9.51 34.37
CA GLU A 234 9.17 10.50 33.31
C GLU A 234 8.16 11.65 33.34
N LEU A 235 6.88 11.35 33.55
CA LEU A 235 5.84 12.38 33.69
C LEU A 235 6.13 13.33 34.85
N LEU A 236 6.52 12.79 36.02
CA LEU A 236 6.75 13.59 37.22
C LEU A 236 8.11 14.32 37.22
N ASN A 237 9.16 13.71 36.66
CA ASN A 237 10.52 14.23 36.77
C ASN A 237 11.06 14.87 35.49
N VAL A 238 10.40 14.68 34.35
CA VAL A 238 10.81 15.26 33.05
C VAL A 238 9.73 16.20 32.53
N VAL A 239 8.48 15.74 32.45
CA VAL A 239 7.39 16.53 31.86
C VAL A 239 6.97 17.67 32.80
N ARG A 240 6.62 17.36 34.06
CA ARG A 240 6.14 18.36 35.02
C ARG A 240 7.13 19.51 35.25
N PRO A 241 8.46 19.30 35.41
CA PRO A 241 9.40 20.39 35.63
C PRO A 241 9.59 21.31 34.41
N SER A 242 9.19 20.88 33.21
CA SER A 242 9.32 21.71 32.00
C SER A 242 8.41 22.95 32.01
N GLY A 243 7.29 22.89 32.74
CA GLY A 243 6.29 23.95 32.79
C GLY A 243 5.51 24.19 31.49
N LEU A 244 5.73 23.40 30.43
CA LEU A 244 5.06 23.59 29.13
C LEU A 244 3.64 22.99 29.06
N LEU A 245 3.32 22.04 29.95
CA LEU A 245 2.04 21.34 30.00
C LEU A 245 1.37 21.57 31.35
N SER A 246 0.04 21.63 31.35
CA SER A 246 -0.72 21.79 32.59
C SER A 246 -0.59 20.55 33.47
N PRO A 247 -0.67 20.70 34.81
CA PRO A 247 -0.77 19.55 35.72
C PRO A 247 -1.94 18.63 35.37
N ASP A 248 -3.06 19.19 34.89
CA ASP A 248 -4.24 18.41 34.48
C ASP A 248 -3.94 17.50 33.29
N ALA A 249 -3.20 17.97 32.29
CA ALA A 249 -2.81 17.13 31.15
C ALA A 249 -1.98 15.91 31.58
N ILE A 250 -1.15 16.05 32.62
CA ILE A 250 -0.39 14.94 33.20
C ILE A 250 -1.31 13.97 33.94
N LEU A 251 -2.27 14.49 34.73
CA LEU A 251 -3.24 13.66 35.44
C LEU A 251 -4.17 12.90 34.47
N ASP A 252 -4.61 13.56 33.40
CA ASP A 252 -5.41 12.96 32.34
C ASP A 252 -4.62 11.84 31.63
N ALA A 253 -3.33 12.05 31.35
CA ALA A 253 -2.48 11.01 30.77
C ALA A 253 -2.34 9.79 31.68
N ILE A 254 -2.17 10.00 32.99
CA ILE A 254 -2.14 8.91 33.99
C ILE A 254 -3.47 8.17 34.01
N LYS A 255 -4.59 8.90 33.99
CA LYS A 255 -5.94 8.32 33.96
C LYS A 255 -6.14 7.45 32.73
N VAL A 256 -5.82 7.96 31.53
CA VAL A 256 -5.94 7.21 30.26
C VAL A 256 -5.13 5.92 30.33
N ARG A 257 -3.87 5.97 30.80
CA ARG A 257 -3.04 4.78 30.96
C ARG A 257 -3.61 3.76 31.95
N SER A 258 -4.28 4.21 33.00
CA SER A 258 -4.79 3.36 34.08
C SER A 258 -6.12 2.68 33.72
N GLU A 259 -6.95 3.37 32.95
CA GLU A 259 -8.34 2.96 32.67
C GLU A 259 -8.51 2.32 31.27
N SER A 260 -7.56 2.54 30.36
CA SER A 260 -7.61 1.96 29.00
C SER A 260 -6.92 0.60 28.96
N ARG A 261 -7.33 -0.25 28.01
CA ARG A 261 -6.52 -1.42 27.64
C ARG A 261 -5.21 -0.95 26.99
N ASP A 262 -4.13 -1.70 27.20
CA ASP A 262 -2.82 -1.31 26.67
C ASP A 262 -2.83 -1.24 25.14
N MET A 263 -3.49 -2.20 24.49
CA MET A 263 -3.63 -2.23 23.03
C MET A 263 -4.53 -1.13 22.45
N ASP A 264 -5.28 -0.40 23.29
CA ASP A 264 -6.06 0.77 22.88
C ASP A 264 -5.24 2.06 22.97
N LEU A 265 -4.03 2.03 23.55
CA LEU A 265 -3.13 3.17 23.56
C LEU A 265 -2.50 3.38 22.18
N ASN A 266 -2.35 4.64 21.78
CA ASN A 266 -1.85 5.00 20.45
C ASN A 266 -0.32 4.85 20.36
N TYR A 267 0.21 3.63 20.36
CA TYR A 267 1.64 3.38 20.23
C TYR A 267 2.21 3.86 18.88
N ARG A 268 3.50 4.25 18.89
CA ARG A 268 4.31 4.37 17.68
C ARG A 268 5.03 3.05 17.41
N GLY A 269 5.28 2.75 16.14
CA GLY A 269 5.98 1.54 15.76
C GLY A 269 6.77 1.70 14.48
N MET A 270 7.86 0.96 14.36
CA MET A 270 8.65 0.88 13.14
C MET A 270 7.77 0.43 11.97
N LEU A 271 7.87 1.11 10.83
CA LEU A 271 7.15 0.78 9.60
C LEU A 271 8.15 0.51 8.48
N ILE A 272 8.21 -0.73 8.02
CA ILE A 272 9.01 -1.12 6.85
C ILE A 272 8.07 -1.84 5.87
N PRO A 273 7.49 -1.11 4.90
CA PRO A 273 6.54 -1.70 3.97
C PRO A 273 7.16 -2.83 3.14
N GLU A 274 6.39 -3.87 2.90
CA GLU A 274 6.69 -5.02 2.04
C GLU A 274 7.94 -5.84 2.46
N GLU A 275 8.44 -5.66 3.68
CA GLU A 275 9.60 -6.40 4.19
C GLU A 275 9.23 -7.23 5.42
N ASN A 276 9.67 -8.50 5.44
CA ASN A 276 9.46 -9.39 6.59
C ASN A 276 10.31 -8.94 7.79
N ILE A 277 9.65 -8.39 8.81
CA ILE A 277 10.29 -7.95 10.06
C ILE A 277 10.43 -9.09 11.08
N ALA A 278 9.82 -10.25 10.85
CA ALA A 278 9.95 -11.43 11.69
C ALA A 278 11.22 -12.23 11.34
N THR A 279 12.38 -11.58 11.39
CA THR A 279 13.67 -12.20 11.10
C THR A 279 14.72 -11.80 12.12
N MET A 280 15.81 -12.59 12.22
CA MET A 280 16.93 -12.26 13.11
C MET A 280 17.58 -10.91 12.77
N LYS A 281 17.55 -10.48 11.50
CA LYS A 281 18.04 -9.16 11.05
C LYS A 281 17.37 -8.02 11.83
N TYR A 282 16.09 -8.16 12.15
CA TYR A 282 15.29 -7.19 12.89
C TYR A 282 15.14 -7.55 14.38
N GLY A 283 15.95 -8.48 14.88
CA GLY A 283 15.92 -8.89 16.29
C GLY A 283 14.68 -9.68 16.71
N ALA A 284 13.92 -10.23 15.75
CA ALA A 284 12.78 -11.07 16.07
C ALA A 284 13.22 -12.44 16.61
N GLN A 285 12.47 -12.97 17.58
CA GLN A 285 12.77 -14.25 18.22
C GLN A 285 11.50 -15.01 18.60
N VAL A 286 11.56 -16.34 18.56
CA VAL A 286 10.49 -17.21 19.07
C VAL A 286 10.70 -17.41 20.58
N VAL A 287 9.76 -16.91 21.39
CA VAL A 287 9.84 -16.92 22.87
C VAL A 287 9.19 -18.17 23.45
N LYS A 288 8.07 -18.64 22.87
CA LYS A 288 7.38 -19.89 23.26
C LYS A 288 7.09 -20.77 22.04
N GLY A 289 6.98 -22.07 22.27
CA GLY A 289 6.88 -23.10 21.25
C GLY A 289 8.08 -24.06 21.29
N GLU A 290 7.92 -25.20 20.65
CA GLU A 290 8.98 -26.19 20.44
C GLU A 290 9.66 -25.97 19.09
N LEU A 291 10.91 -26.42 18.93
CA LEU A 291 11.69 -26.32 17.69
C LEU A 291 11.81 -24.87 17.15
N LYS A 292 12.01 -23.94 18.09
CA LYS A 292 12.00 -22.49 17.91
C LYS A 292 12.88 -21.95 16.78
N SER A 293 14.01 -22.61 16.52
CA SER A 293 14.99 -22.16 15.53
C SER A 293 14.47 -22.24 14.08
N ALA A 294 13.49 -23.10 13.82
CA ALA A 294 13.01 -23.37 12.47
C ALA A 294 12.01 -22.32 11.95
N LEU A 295 11.31 -21.59 12.83
CA LEU A 295 10.17 -20.78 12.37
C LEU A 295 10.56 -19.50 11.62
N LEU A 296 11.71 -18.93 11.97
CA LEU A 296 12.19 -17.62 11.51
C LEU A 296 13.52 -17.73 10.72
N ASP A 297 13.90 -18.93 10.28
CA ASP A 297 15.12 -19.17 9.52
C ASP A 297 14.97 -18.86 8.01
N GLY A 298 13.72 -18.72 7.54
CA GLY A 298 13.39 -18.45 6.15
C GLY A 298 13.36 -19.69 5.26
N ASP A 299 13.58 -20.89 5.80
CA ASP A 299 13.45 -22.13 5.05
C ASP A 299 11.98 -22.55 4.94
N THR A 300 11.51 -22.64 3.71
CA THR A 300 10.11 -22.98 3.38
C THR A 300 10.00 -24.26 2.56
N GLN A 301 11.13 -24.94 2.32
CA GLN A 301 11.23 -26.08 1.43
C GLN A 301 11.76 -27.32 2.14
N ASN A 302 12.74 -27.18 3.04
CA ASN A 302 13.39 -28.31 3.69
C ASN A 302 12.78 -28.59 5.06
N TYR A 303 11.60 -29.21 5.05
CA TYR A 303 10.93 -29.69 6.25
C TYR A 303 10.36 -31.10 6.03
N ASP A 304 10.51 -31.93 7.05
CA ASP A 304 10.15 -33.34 7.10
C ASP A 304 9.48 -33.67 8.44
N LEU A 305 9.21 -34.95 8.73
CA LEU A 305 8.46 -35.34 9.93
C LEU A 305 9.16 -34.98 11.25
N ASP A 306 10.47 -34.72 11.22
CA ASP A 306 11.29 -34.51 12.42
C ASP A 306 11.82 -33.06 12.53
N HIS A 307 12.03 -32.35 11.42
CA HIS A 307 12.67 -31.02 11.39
C HIS A 307 11.99 -30.02 10.44
N GLY A 308 12.36 -28.74 10.59
CA GLY A 308 11.92 -27.66 9.68
C GLY A 308 10.56 -27.06 10.04
N PHE A 309 10.10 -27.18 11.28
CA PHE A 309 8.88 -26.55 11.76
C PHE A 309 8.96 -26.26 13.25
N SER A 310 8.19 -25.27 13.71
CA SER A 310 7.85 -25.10 15.12
C SER A 310 6.48 -25.70 15.42
N ARG A 311 6.26 -26.08 16.67
CA ARG A 311 4.99 -26.67 17.10
C ARG A 311 4.60 -26.32 18.53
N HIS A 312 3.34 -26.54 18.85
CA HIS A 312 2.85 -26.61 20.22
C HIS A 312 1.71 -27.66 20.33
N PRO A 313 1.51 -28.27 21.51
CA PRO A 313 0.34 -29.11 21.75
C PRO A 313 -0.94 -28.26 21.73
N ILE A 314 -2.01 -28.84 21.18
CA ILE A 314 -3.35 -28.25 21.18
C ILE A 314 -4.01 -28.63 22.52
N ASP A 315 -4.25 -27.65 23.37
CA ASP A 315 -4.91 -27.79 24.67
C ASP A 315 -6.34 -27.24 24.62
N ASP A 316 -7.23 -27.81 25.46
CA ASP A 316 -8.63 -27.40 25.49
C ASP A 316 -8.78 -25.95 26.05
N ASP A 317 -7.82 -25.50 26.86
CA ASP A 317 -7.80 -24.15 27.45
C ASP A 317 -7.23 -23.07 26.52
N CYS A 318 -6.68 -23.43 25.35
CA CYS A 318 -6.04 -22.50 24.40
C CYS A 318 -4.96 -21.59 25.03
N ARG A 319 -4.30 -22.05 26.12
CA ARG A 319 -3.26 -21.29 26.82
C ARG A 319 -1.89 -21.48 26.19
N SER A 320 -1.70 -22.59 25.50
CA SER A 320 -0.46 -22.95 24.84
C SER A 320 -0.46 -22.43 23.40
N GLY A 321 0.63 -21.78 23.00
CA GLY A 321 0.79 -21.23 21.66
C GLY A 321 2.24 -20.99 21.32
N ILE A 322 2.50 -20.71 20.04
CA ILE A 322 3.80 -20.21 19.59
C ILE A 322 3.78 -18.69 19.76
N GLU A 323 4.75 -18.17 20.51
CA GLU A 323 4.88 -16.73 20.74
C GLU A 323 6.15 -16.20 20.10
N ILE A 324 6.02 -15.09 19.39
CA ILE A 324 7.08 -14.41 18.65
C ILE A 324 7.18 -13.00 19.22
N LYS A 325 8.40 -12.60 19.57
CA LYS A 325 8.75 -11.24 19.99
C LYS A 325 9.49 -10.55 18.85
N LEU A 326 8.94 -9.45 18.35
CA LEU A 326 9.61 -8.57 17.42
C LEU A 326 10.71 -7.76 18.13
N GLY A 327 11.79 -7.41 17.42
CA GLY A 327 12.90 -6.67 18.02
C GLY A 327 12.45 -5.31 18.57
N GLN A 328 11.57 -4.63 17.86
CA GLN A 328 10.96 -3.36 18.25
C GLN A 328 9.44 -3.38 18.00
N PRO A 329 8.65 -2.54 18.72
CA PRO A 329 7.27 -2.27 18.35
C PRO A 329 7.18 -1.88 16.88
N SER A 330 6.32 -2.55 16.13
CA SER A 330 6.23 -2.38 14.67
C SER A 330 4.79 -2.29 14.22
N ILE A 331 4.54 -1.46 13.21
CA ILE A 331 3.24 -1.36 12.55
C ILE A 331 3.11 -2.51 11.55
N ILE A 332 2.10 -3.35 11.72
CA ILE A 332 1.85 -4.51 10.86
C ILE A 332 0.37 -4.59 10.47
N ASN A 333 0.10 -5.16 9.31
CA ASN A 333 -1.26 -5.44 8.82
C ASN A 333 -1.33 -6.74 7.99
N HIS A 334 -0.20 -7.45 7.81
CA HIS A 334 -0.10 -8.64 7.01
C HIS A 334 0.79 -9.69 7.69
N ILE A 335 0.26 -10.90 7.85
CA ILE A 335 0.99 -12.06 8.36
C ILE A 335 0.91 -13.16 7.31
N ARG A 336 2.02 -13.86 7.07
CA ARG A 336 2.02 -15.11 6.33
C ARG A 336 2.49 -16.25 7.20
N ILE A 337 1.78 -17.36 7.16
CA ILE A 337 2.22 -18.60 7.83
C ILE A 337 2.18 -19.75 6.85
N LEU A 338 3.20 -20.60 6.88
CA LEU A 338 3.20 -21.88 6.18
C LEU A 338 2.80 -22.96 7.17
N LEU A 339 1.57 -23.45 7.07
CA LEU A 339 1.13 -24.63 7.80
C LEU A 339 1.77 -25.87 7.16
N TRP A 340 2.00 -26.90 7.96
CA TRP A 340 2.42 -28.20 7.43
C TRP A 340 1.46 -28.68 6.33
N ASP A 341 1.99 -28.94 5.13
CA ASP A 341 1.17 -29.35 3.98
C ASP A 341 1.69 -30.60 3.24
N ARG A 342 2.68 -31.32 3.80
CA ARG A 342 3.23 -32.55 3.19
C ARG A 342 2.24 -33.72 3.15
N ASP A 343 1.15 -33.64 3.91
CA ASP A 343 0.02 -34.57 3.84
C ASP A 343 -1.31 -33.81 3.81
N SER A 344 -2.43 -34.54 3.81
CA SER A 344 -3.79 -34.01 3.69
C SER A 344 -4.35 -33.39 4.97
N ARG A 345 -3.56 -33.23 6.03
CA ARG A 345 -4.07 -32.65 7.27
C ARG A 345 -4.41 -31.18 7.09
N SER A 346 -5.35 -30.71 7.91
CA SER A 346 -5.75 -29.32 7.97
C SER A 346 -5.78 -28.85 9.42
N TYR A 347 -5.67 -27.54 9.61
CA TYR A 347 -5.58 -26.91 10.91
C TYR A 347 -6.63 -25.83 11.10
N SER A 348 -7.00 -25.59 12.35
CA SER A 348 -7.73 -24.38 12.78
C SER A 348 -6.90 -23.67 13.84
N TYR A 349 -6.93 -22.34 13.83
CA TYR A 349 -6.08 -21.52 14.70
C TYR A 349 -6.62 -20.10 14.81
N PHE A 350 -6.08 -19.33 15.74
CA PHE A 350 -6.24 -17.88 15.78
C PHE A 350 -4.89 -17.21 16.03
N ILE A 351 -4.80 -15.92 15.69
CA ILE A 351 -3.61 -15.10 15.92
C ILE A 351 -4.01 -13.89 16.77
N GLU A 352 -3.24 -13.68 17.82
CA GLU A 352 -3.35 -12.53 18.72
C GLU A 352 -2.06 -11.72 18.67
N VAL A 353 -2.19 -10.41 18.87
CA VAL A 353 -1.06 -9.50 19.01
C VAL A 353 -1.14 -8.73 20.32
N SER A 354 0.01 -8.32 20.83
CA SER A 354 0.13 -7.60 22.10
C SER A 354 1.34 -6.66 22.09
N MET A 355 1.31 -5.65 22.95
CA MET A 355 2.43 -4.76 23.25
C MET A 355 3.21 -5.19 24.50
N ASP A 356 2.56 -5.86 25.45
CA ASP A 356 3.06 -6.12 26.81
C ASP A 356 3.02 -7.60 27.25
N GLU A 357 2.54 -8.51 26.40
CA GLU A 357 2.29 -9.94 26.69
C GLU A 357 1.13 -10.22 27.66
N LEU A 358 0.41 -9.19 28.10
CA LEU A 358 -0.71 -9.29 29.04
C LEU A 358 -2.04 -9.00 28.34
N ASP A 359 -2.12 -7.87 27.63
CA ASP A 359 -3.30 -7.49 26.86
C ASP A 359 -3.16 -7.97 25.42
N TRP A 360 -3.96 -8.98 25.06
CA TRP A 360 -3.95 -9.59 23.75
C TRP A 360 -5.18 -9.19 22.95
N VAL A 361 -5.00 -8.90 21.67
CA VAL A 361 -6.08 -8.64 20.73
C VAL A 361 -6.01 -9.65 19.59
N ARG A 362 -7.09 -10.39 19.40
CA ARG A 362 -7.25 -11.32 18.28
C ARG A 362 -7.39 -10.54 16.97
N VAL A 363 -6.46 -10.77 16.05
CA VAL A 363 -6.42 -10.15 14.72
C VAL A 363 -6.91 -11.08 13.63
N ILE A 364 -6.73 -12.39 13.82
CA ILE A 364 -7.20 -13.44 12.92
C ILE A 364 -7.90 -14.49 13.75
N ASP A 365 -9.10 -14.92 13.33
CA ASP A 365 -9.82 -16.02 13.96
C ASP A 365 -10.22 -17.06 12.91
N HIS A 366 -9.36 -18.06 12.72
CA HIS A 366 -9.62 -19.21 11.86
C HIS A 366 -10.02 -20.47 12.68
N SER A 367 -10.53 -20.29 13.91
CA SER A 367 -10.79 -21.42 14.83
C SER A 367 -11.88 -22.38 14.35
N GLN A 368 -12.71 -21.95 13.40
CA GLN A 368 -13.84 -22.72 12.86
C GLN A 368 -13.62 -23.18 11.40
N TYR A 369 -12.42 -22.97 10.86
CA TYR A 369 -12.12 -23.23 9.45
C TYR A 369 -10.96 -24.21 9.34
N LEU A 370 -11.03 -25.10 8.36
CA LEU A 370 -9.89 -25.96 8.04
C LEU A 370 -8.99 -25.25 7.02
N CYS A 371 -7.76 -24.99 7.45
CA CYS A 371 -6.73 -24.27 6.72
C CYS A 371 -5.54 -25.19 6.43
N ARG A 372 -4.81 -24.94 5.34
CA ARG A 372 -3.64 -25.73 4.93
C ARG A 372 -2.66 -24.90 4.10
N SER A 373 -1.38 -25.25 4.16
CA SER A 373 -0.33 -24.59 3.38
C SER A 373 -0.19 -23.09 3.71
N TRP A 374 0.28 -22.29 2.77
CA TRP A 374 0.46 -20.85 2.94
C TRP A 374 -0.86 -20.14 3.21
N GLN A 375 -0.86 -19.39 4.30
CA GLN A 375 -1.93 -18.49 4.67
C GLN A 375 -1.43 -17.06 4.43
N LYS A 376 -2.22 -16.25 3.72
CA LYS A 376 -2.01 -14.82 3.48
C LYS A 376 -3.07 -14.07 4.30
N LEU A 377 -2.69 -13.60 5.48
CA LEU A 377 -3.61 -13.08 6.48
C LEU A 377 -3.50 -11.55 6.54
N TYR A 378 -4.63 -10.86 6.55
CA TYR A 378 -4.68 -9.40 6.55
C TYR A 378 -5.63 -8.90 7.64
N PHE A 379 -5.30 -7.77 8.26
CA PHE A 379 -6.08 -7.17 9.34
C PHE A 379 -5.82 -5.66 9.39
N PRO A 380 -6.67 -4.86 10.06
CA PRO A 380 -6.42 -3.42 10.21
C PRO A 380 -5.06 -3.15 10.85
N ALA A 381 -4.31 -2.22 10.26
CA ALA A 381 -2.97 -1.87 10.70
C ALA A 381 -2.94 -1.49 12.19
N ARG A 382 -1.91 -1.97 12.89
CA ARG A 382 -1.73 -1.72 14.32
C ARG A 382 -0.27 -1.90 14.72
N VAL A 383 0.10 -1.26 15.81
CA VAL A 383 1.40 -1.48 16.44
C VAL A 383 1.32 -2.70 17.35
N CYS A 384 2.30 -3.57 17.25
CA CYS A 384 2.49 -4.65 18.23
C CYS A 384 3.98 -4.95 18.41
N ARG A 385 4.28 -5.68 19.48
CA ARG A 385 5.61 -6.22 19.75
C ARG A 385 5.61 -7.75 19.84
N TYR A 386 4.49 -8.32 20.25
CA TYR A 386 4.33 -9.74 20.48
C TYR A 386 3.21 -10.29 19.63
N ILE A 387 3.42 -11.49 19.09
CA ILE A 387 2.47 -12.21 18.26
C ILE A 387 2.35 -13.61 18.83
N ARG A 388 1.12 -14.06 19.08
CA ARG A 388 0.81 -15.41 19.56
C ARG A 388 -0.05 -16.12 18.53
N ILE A 389 0.36 -17.31 18.15
CA ILE A 389 -0.37 -18.20 17.23
C ILE A 389 -0.81 -19.41 18.04
N VAL A 390 -2.12 -19.63 18.08
CA VAL A 390 -2.73 -20.72 18.86
C VAL A 390 -3.49 -21.63 17.91
N GLY A 391 -2.97 -22.83 17.71
CA GLY A 391 -3.69 -23.93 17.08
C GLY A 391 -4.80 -24.46 17.96
N THR A 392 -6.00 -24.57 17.40
CA THR A 392 -7.20 -25.05 18.08
C THR A 392 -7.67 -26.40 17.55
N HIS A 393 -7.28 -26.75 16.32
CA HIS A 393 -7.62 -28.04 15.72
C HIS A 393 -6.54 -28.51 14.75
N ASN A 394 -6.37 -29.84 14.67
CA ASN A 394 -5.63 -30.53 13.63
C ASN A 394 -6.38 -31.84 13.33
N THR A 395 -6.64 -32.11 12.05
CA THR A 395 -7.45 -33.26 11.61
C THR A 395 -6.78 -34.62 11.82
N VAL A 396 -5.49 -34.67 12.16
CA VAL A 396 -4.71 -35.92 12.33
C VAL A 396 -4.35 -36.19 13.79
N ASN A 397 -3.95 -35.18 14.56
CA ASN A 397 -3.52 -35.35 15.95
C ASN A 397 -3.69 -34.05 16.77
N LYS A 398 -3.26 -34.03 18.04
CA LYS A 398 -3.38 -32.86 18.93
C LYS A 398 -2.14 -31.96 18.95
N ILE A 399 -1.47 -31.78 17.82
CA ILE A 399 -0.28 -30.93 17.70
C ILE A 399 -0.46 -29.93 16.57
N PHE A 400 -0.20 -28.65 16.82
CA PHE A 400 -0.23 -27.61 15.79
C PHE A 400 1.18 -27.36 15.26
N HIS A 401 1.35 -27.35 13.93
CA HIS A 401 2.65 -27.22 13.28
C HIS A 401 2.68 -26.01 12.35
N ILE A 402 3.73 -25.19 12.45
CA ILE A 402 4.02 -24.08 11.55
C ILE A 402 5.45 -24.26 11.04
N VAL A 403 5.61 -24.28 9.72
CA VAL A 403 6.90 -24.38 9.05
C VAL A 403 7.60 -23.02 9.05
N ALA A 404 6.91 -21.99 8.57
CA ALA A 404 7.47 -20.65 8.42
C ALA A 404 6.49 -19.57 8.88
N PHE A 405 7.03 -18.46 9.40
CA PHE A 405 6.28 -17.28 9.79
C PHE A 405 6.91 -16.02 9.19
N GLU A 406 6.07 -15.19 8.58
CA GLU A 406 6.44 -13.86 8.10
C GLU A 406 5.44 -12.84 8.63
N CYS A 407 5.92 -11.65 8.93
CA CYS A 407 5.11 -10.55 9.39
C CYS A 407 5.61 -9.25 8.78
N MET A 408 4.71 -8.45 8.24
CA MET A 408 5.04 -7.19 7.58
C MET A 408 3.86 -6.20 7.58
N PHE A 409 4.16 -5.00 7.09
CA PHE A 409 3.16 -4.07 6.62
C PHE A 409 3.07 -4.16 5.10
N THR A 410 1.86 -4.21 4.54
CA THR A 410 1.63 -4.13 3.11
C THR A 410 0.80 -2.90 2.74
N ASN A 411 1.17 -2.28 1.63
CA ASN A 411 0.42 -1.20 0.99
C ASN A 411 -0.68 -1.73 0.06
N LYS A 412 -0.74 -3.05 -0.17
CA LYS A 412 -1.78 -3.67 -1.00
C LYS A 412 -3.14 -3.44 -0.37
N THR A 413 -4.09 -3.01 -1.20
CA THR A 413 -5.47 -2.85 -0.77
C THR A 413 -6.12 -4.23 -0.64
N PHE A 414 -6.91 -4.40 0.41
CA PHE A 414 -7.68 -5.62 0.65
C PHE A 414 -9.02 -5.25 1.29
N THR A 415 -10.04 -6.08 1.05
CA THR A 415 -11.35 -5.91 1.66
C THR A 415 -11.59 -7.07 2.62
N LEU A 416 -11.98 -6.74 3.85
CA LEU A 416 -12.35 -7.73 4.87
C LEU A 416 -13.85 -7.68 5.13
N GLU A 417 -14.48 -8.84 5.16
CA GLU A 417 -15.87 -9.02 5.57
C GLU A 417 -15.89 -10.07 6.69
N LYS A 418 -16.37 -9.67 7.87
CA LYS A 418 -16.35 -10.52 9.09
C LYS A 418 -14.96 -11.13 9.39
N GLY A 419 -13.88 -10.38 9.11
CA GLY A 419 -12.50 -10.80 9.34
C GLY A 419 -11.89 -11.68 8.24
N LEU A 420 -12.64 -12.05 7.20
CA LEU A 420 -12.15 -12.84 6.07
C LEU A 420 -11.94 -11.97 4.84
N ILE A 421 -10.96 -12.33 4.02
CA ILE A 421 -10.68 -11.64 2.76
C ILE A 421 -11.83 -11.86 1.78
N VAL A 422 -12.26 -10.78 1.14
CA VAL A 422 -13.04 -10.83 -0.10
C VAL A 422 -12.04 -10.82 -1.26
N PRO A 423 -11.78 -11.98 -1.91
CA PRO A 423 -10.81 -12.04 -3.00
C PRO A 423 -11.34 -11.27 -4.22
N MET A 424 -10.43 -10.58 -4.93
CA MET A 424 -10.71 -9.91 -6.21
C MET A 424 -10.20 -10.74 -7.41
N GLU A 425 -9.16 -11.54 -7.18
CA GLU A 425 -8.51 -12.41 -8.16
C GLU A 425 -8.76 -13.88 -7.81
N ASN A 426 -8.66 -14.77 -8.80
CA ASN A 426 -8.90 -16.21 -8.63
C ASN A 426 -7.93 -16.80 -7.59
N VAL A 427 -8.45 -17.24 -6.45
CA VAL A 427 -7.70 -17.92 -5.38
C VAL A 427 -7.74 -19.45 -5.51
N ALA A 428 -8.53 -19.99 -6.45
CA ALA A 428 -8.54 -21.41 -6.77
C ALA A 428 -7.42 -21.75 -7.77
N THR A 429 -6.16 -21.46 -7.39
CA THR A 429 -4.98 -21.70 -8.22
C THR A 429 -3.92 -22.50 -7.46
N ILE A 430 -3.01 -23.15 -8.19
CA ILE A 430 -1.85 -23.83 -7.59
C ILE A 430 -0.94 -22.81 -6.87
N ALA A 431 -0.80 -21.61 -7.42
CA ALA A 431 0.03 -20.54 -6.86
C ALA A 431 -0.50 -20.02 -5.52
N ASP A 432 -1.82 -20.07 -5.31
CA ASP A 432 -2.49 -19.77 -4.04
C ASP A 432 -2.74 -21.01 -3.19
N CYS A 433 -2.02 -22.10 -3.46
CA CYS A 433 -2.03 -23.34 -2.69
C CYS A 433 -3.41 -24.02 -2.61
N ALA A 434 -4.31 -23.75 -3.56
CA ALA A 434 -5.54 -24.51 -3.70
C ALA A 434 -5.23 -25.92 -4.24
N SER A 435 -6.07 -26.89 -3.87
CA SER A 435 -5.89 -28.28 -4.28
C SER A 435 -7.22 -28.98 -4.53
N VAL A 436 -7.20 -29.98 -5.41
CA VAL A 436 -8.34 -30.88 -5.63
C VAL A 436 -8.18 -32.07 -4.70
N ILE A 437 -9.10 -32.25 -3.75
CA ILE A 437 -9.06 -33.33 -2.74
C ILE A 437 -9.99 -34.50 -3.09
N GLU A 438 -11.01 -34.25 -3.90
CA GLU A 438 -11.85 -35.29 -4.52
C GLU A 438 -12.02 -34.97 -6.00
N GLY A 439 -12.14 -36.02 -6.81
CA GLY A 439 -12.15 -35.95 -8.26
C GLY A 439 -10.93 -36.65 -8.85
N VAL A 440 -11.08 -37.17 -10.06
CA VAL A 440 -10.05 -37.92 -10.78
C VAL A 440 -9.56 -37.08 -11.94
N SER A 441 -8.25 -37.01 -12.11
CA SER A 441 -7.63 -36.40 -13.28
C SER A 441 -6.40 -37.21 -13.68
N ARG A 442 -6.17 -37.34 -14.98
CA ARG A 442 -4.93 -37.90 -15.53
C ARG A 442 -3.77 -36.90 -15.44
N SER A 443 -4.08 -35.61 -15.49
CA SER A 443 -3.11 -34.52 -15.36
C SER A 443 -3.19 -33.90 -13.97
N ARG A 444 -2.08 -33.91 -13.23
CA ARG A 444 -2.02 -33.29 -11.91
C ARG A 444 -2.47 -31.83 -11.98
N ASN A 445 -3.39 -31.44 -11.09
CA ASN A 445 -3.92 -30.08 -10.97
C ASN A 445 -4.62 -29.52 -12.22
N ALA A 446 -5.10 -30.35 -13.15
CA ALA A 446 -5.77 -29.91 -14.38
C ALA A 446 -6.83 -28.83 -14.14
N LEU A 447 -7.65 -28.98 -13.09
CA LEU A 447 -8.72 -28.04 -12.78
C LEU A 447 -8.23 -26.62 -12.40
N LEU A 448 -7.02 -26.51 -11.83
CA LEU A 448 -6.52 -25.31 -11.13
C LEU A 448 -5.23 -24.73 -11.76
N ASN A 449 -4.80 -25.26 -12.91
CA ASN A 449 -3.54 -24.89 -13.56
C ASN A 449 -3.65 -23.65 -14.48
N GLY A 450 -4.86 -23.11 -14.68
CA GLY A 450 -5.10 -21.97 -15.58
C GLY A 450 -5.22 -22.31 -17.07
N ASP A 451 -5.03 -23.57 -17.45
CA ASP A 451 -5.17 -23.99 -18.85
C ASP A 451 -6.63 -24.18 -19.21
N THR A 452 -7.09 -23.36 -20.15
CA THR A 452 -8.48 -23.34 -20.65
C THR A 452 -8.55 -23.63 -22.14
N LYS A 453 -7.45 -24.11 -22.75
CA LYS A 453 -7.36 -24.31 -24.21
C LYS A 453 -6.78 -25.66 -24.59
N ASN A 454 -5.83 -26.21 -23.82
CA ASN A 454 -5.17 -27.48 -24.14
C ASN A 454 -5.77 -28.62 -23.30
N TYR A 455 -6.96 -29.06 -23.70
CA TYR A 455 -7.60 -30.26 -23.17
C TYR A 455 -8.18 -31.09 -24.31
N ASP A 456 -8.13 -32.40 -24.13
CA ASP A 456 -8.60 -33.39 -25.09
C ASP A 456 -9.14 -34.62 -24.34
N TRP A 457 -9.50 -35.66 -25.09
CA TRP A 457 -10.13 -36.84 -24.50
C TRP A 457 -9.22 -37.56 -23.49
N ASP A 458 -7.91 -37.35 -23.59
CA ASP A 458 -6.92 -38.01 -22.76
C ASP A 458 -6.46 -37.17 -21.57
N SER A 459 -6.59 -35.85 -21.59
CA SER A 459 -6.02 -34.97 -20.55
C SER A 459 -6.68 -33.59 -20.46
N GLY A 460 -6.37 -32.86 -19.39
CA GLY A 460 -6.78 -31.45 -19.22
C GLY A 460 -8.13 -31.24 -18.55
N TYR A 461 -8.70 -32.26 -17.89
CA TYR A 461 -9.92 -32.12 -17.10
C TYR A 461 -9.87 -32.94 -15.82
N THR A 462 -10.70 -32.57 -14.85
CA THR A 462 -11.03 -33.36 -13.66
C THR A 462 -12.45 -33.88 -13.78
N CYS A 463 -12.68 -35.12 -13.36
CA CYS A 463 -13.97 -35.78 -13.49
C CYS A 463 -14.37 -36.57 -12.24
N HIS A 464 -15.65 -36.91 -12.18
CA HIS A 464 -16.18 -37.90 -11.23
C HIS A 464 -17.35 -38.67 -11.87
N GLN A 465 -17.63 -39.87 -11.38
CA GLN A 465 -18.76 -40.67 -11.85
C GLN A 465 -20.08 -40.07 -11.35
N LEU A 466 -21.10 -40.02 -12.21
CA LEU A 466 -22.42 -39.56 -11.85
C LEU A 466 -23.06 -40.51 -10.83
N GLY A 467 -23.70 -39.95 -9.80
CA GLY A 467 -24.33 -40.72 -8.72
C GLY A 467 -23.36 -41.29 -7.67
N SER A 468 -22.04 -41.22 -7.91
CA SER A 468 -21.02 -41.67 -6.96
C SER A 468 -19.78 -40.77 -7.00
N GLY A 469 -19.75 -39.77 -6.12
CA GLY A 469 -18.61 -38.88 -5.93
C GLY A 469 -18.90 -37.43 -6.34
N ALA A 470 -17.85 -36.61 -6.25
CA ALA A 470 -17.86 -35.19 -6.57
C ALA A 470 -16.46 -34.73 -6.97
N ILE A 471 -16.35 -33.48 -7.44
CA ILE A 471 -15.08 -32.76 -7.48
C ILE A 471 -15.07 -31.81 -6.29
N VAL A 472 -14.09 -31.94 -5.40
CA VAL A 472 -13.95 -31.07 -4.22
C VAL A 472 -12.63 -30.31 -4.31
N VAL A 473 -12.73 -28.99 -4.35
CA VAL A 473 -11.60 -28.06 -4.28
C VAL A 473 -11.46 -27.57 -2.85
N GLN A 474 -10.27 -27.72 -2.27
CA GLN A 474 -9.87 -27.07 -1.02
C GLN A 474 -9.06 -25.82 -1.35
N LEU A 475 -9.51 -24.67 -0.87
CA LEU A 475 -8.72 -23.45 -0.84
C LEU A 475 -7.72 -23.51 0.32
N ALA A 476 -6.59 -22.79 0.23
CA ALA A 476 -5.57 -22.79 1.27
C ALA A 476 -6.11 -22.24 2.62
N GLN A 477 -6.99 -21.25 2.55
CA GLN A 477 -7.56 -20.54 3.70
C GLN A 477 -9.03 -20.20 3.44
N PRO A 478 -9.82 -19.84 4.47
CA PRO A 478 -11.18 -19.36 4.27
C PRO A 478 -11.20 -18.00 3.55
N TYR A 479 -12.10 -17.88 2.57
CA TYR A 479 -12.40 -16.63 1.87
C TYR A 479 -13.89 -16.33 1.94
N MET A 480 -14.25 -15.05 1.86
CA MET A 480 -15.62 -14.62 1.68
C MET A 480 -15.95 -14.60 0.18
N ILE A 481 -16.55 -15.67 -0.33
CA ILE A 481 -16.77 -15.89 -1.78
C ILE A 481 -18.24 -15.68 -2.16
N GLY A 482 -18.49 -15.11 -3.34
CA GLY A 482 -19.85 -14.84 -3.84
C GLY A 482 -20.01 -15.03 -5.35
N SER A 483 -18.97 -15.51 -6.02
CA SER A 483 -19.01 -15.92 -7.41
C SER A 483 -18.03 -17.04 -7.65
N ILE A 484 -18.32 -17.88 -8.65
CA ILE A 484 -17.44 -18.91 -9.17
C ILE A 484 -17.66 -19.02 -10.68
N ARG A 485 -16.66 -19.53 -11.38
CA ARG A 485 -16.75 -19.85 -12.80
C ARG A 485 -16.19 -21.24 -13.05
N LEU A 486 -16.81 -21.98 -13.94
CA LEU A 486 -16.34 -23.30 -14.34
C LEU A 486 -16.42 -23.46 -15.86
N LEU A 487 -15.41 -24.11 -16.44
CA LEU A 487 -15.42 -24.55 -17.83
C LEU A 487 -15.83 -26.02 -17.85
N LEU A 488 -17.05 -26.29 -18.27
CA LEU A 488 -17.48 -27.65 -18.58
C LEU A 488 -16.83 -28.08 -19.88
N TRP A 489 -16.58 -29.39 -20.01
CA TRP A 489 -16.12 -29.97 -21.27
C TRP A 489 -17.02 -29.56 -22.44
N ASP A 490 -16.40 -29.03 -23.49
CA ASP A 490 -17.07 -28.49 -24.68
C ASP A 490 -16.38 -28.86 -26.00
N CYS A 491 -15.50 -29.89 -26.02
CA CYS A 491 -14.94 -30.42 -27.26
C CYS A 491 -15.97 -31.18 -28.12
N ASP A 492 -17.17 -31.41 -27.61
CA ASP A 492 -18.30 -31.98 -28.34
C ASP A 492 -19.63 -31.39 -27.84
N ASP A 493 -20.74 -31.83 -28.44
CA ASP A 493 -22.07 -31.28 -28.20
C ASP A 493 -22.73 -31.71 -26.88
N ARG A 494 -22.03 -32.39 -25.96
CA ARG A 494 -22.65 -32.83 -24.71
C ARG A 494 -23.05 -31.66 -23.81
N SER A 495 -24.02 -31.89 -22.95
CA SER A 495 -24.37 -30.98 -21.85
C SER A 495 -24.42 -31.68 -20.52
N TYR A 496 -24.30 -30.89 -19.46
CA TYR A 496 -24.27 -31.34 -18.08
C TYR A 496 -25.35 -30.66 -17.25
N SER A 497 -25.72 -31.31 -16.16
CA SER A 497 -26.47 -30.69 -15.05
C SER A 497 -25.70 -30.92 -13.77
N TYR A 498 -25.69 -29.95 -12.86
CA TYR A 498 -24.87 -30.02 -11.64
C TYR A 498 -25.45 -29.15 -10.54
N TYR A 499 -24.92 -29.29 -9.34
CA TYR A 499 -25.06 -28.31 -8.28
C TYR A 499 -23.70 -28.04 -7.63
N VAL A 500 -23.60 -26.91 -6.93
CA VAL A 500 -22.39 -26.51 -6.21
C VAL A 500 -22.72 -26.25 -4.75
N GLU A 501 -21.90 -26.80 -3.88
CA GLU A 501 -21.95 -26.58 -2.43
C GLU A 501 -20.64 -25.97 -1.94
N VAL A 502 -20.72 -25.19 -0.86
CA VAL A 502 -19.55 -24.65 -0.17
C VAL A 502 -19.53 -25.10 1.29
N SER A 503 -18.34 -25.19 1.87
CA SER A 503 -18.15 -25.55 3.27
C SER A 503 -16.91 -24.88 3.85
N THR A 504 -16.90 -24.70 5.18
CA THR A 504 -15.72 -24.25 5.95
C THR A 504 -14.99 -25.41 6.63
N ASN A 505 -15.64 -26.57 6.78
CA ASN A 505 -15.19 -27.67 7.64
C ASN A 505 -15.42 -29.08 7.05
N GLN A 506 -15.89 -29.20 5.81
CA GLN A 506 -16.26 -30.45 5.12
C GLN A 506 -17.41 -31.26 5.75
N GLN A 507 -18.00 -30.83 6.86
CA GLN A 507 -19.10 -31.52 7.52
C GLN A 507 -20.44 -30.87 7.16
N GLN A 508 -20.50 -29.54 7.23
CA GLN A 508 -21.68 -28.75 6.90
C GLN A 508 -21.50 -28.16 5.51
N TRP A 509 -22.45 -28.45 4.63
CA TRP A 509 -22.44 -28.01 3.23
C TRP A 509 -23.66 -27.14 2.95
N THR A 510 -23.43 -26.03 2.28
CA THR A 510 -24.49 -25.12 1.83
C THR A 510 -24.52 -25.13 0.31
N MET A 511 -25.65 -25.51 -0.27
CA MET A 511 -25.83 -25.43 -1.72
C MET A 511 -25.94 -23.96 -2.15
N VAL A 512 -24.99 -23.50 -2.95
CA VAL A 512 -24.91 -22.12 -3.46
C VAL A 512 -25.43 -22.00 -4.89
N ALA A 513 -25.52 -23.12 -5.61
CA ALA A 513 -26.03 -23.15 -6.96
C ALA A 513 -26.71 -24.48 -7.28
N ASP A 514 -27.94 -24.41 -7.77
CA ASP A 514 -28.66 -25.56 -8.32
C ASP A 514 -28.86 -25.36 -9.83
N ARG A 515 -28.24 -26.24 -10.62
CA ARG A 515 -28.38 -26.36 -12.08
C ARG A 515 -28.78 -27.80 -12.45
N THR A 516 -29.37 -28.55 -11.52
CA THR A 516 -29.76 -29.96 -11.72
C THR A 516 -30.83 -30.16 -12.79
N LYS A 517 -31.59 -29.11 -13.10
CA LYS A 517 -32.64 -29.08 -14.14
C LYS A 517 -32.27 -28.24 -15.36
N VAL A 518 -31.01 -27.84 -15.48
CA VAL A 518 -30.51 -26.98 -16.55
C VAL A 518 -29.49 -27.74 -17.38
N SER A 519 -29.60 -27.65 -18.70
CA SER A 519 -28.63 -28.22 -19.64
C SER A 519 -27.51 -27.21 -19.88
N CYS A 520 -26.42 -27.33 -19.13
CA CYS A 520 -25.25 -26.45 -19.15
C CYS A 520 -24.15 -26.97 -20.11
N LYS A 521 -23.43 -26.07 -20.79
CA LYS A 521 -22.32 -26.38 -21.70
C LYS A 521 -21.22 -25.32 -21.61
N SER A 522 -19.97 -25.68 -21.84
CA SER A 522 -18.84 -24.74 -21.83
C SER A 522 -18.79 -23.92 -20.52
N TRP A 523 -18.40 -22.65 -20.61
CA TRP A 523 -18.31 -21.72 -19.49
C TRP A 523 -19.64 -21.51 -18.77
N GLN A 524 -19.62 -21.66 -17.45
CA GLN A 524 -20.74 -21.36 -16.57
C GLN A 524 -20.30 -20.42 -15.47
N SER A 525 -20.99 -19.28 -15.38
CA SER A 525 -20.81 -18.29 -14.33
C SER A 525 -21.92 -18.44 -13.31
N VAL A 526 -21.55 -18.42 -12.03
CA VAL A 526 -22.47 -18.61 -10.92
C VAL A 526 -22.18 -17.56 -9.87
N THR A 527 -23.20 -16.78 -9.53
CA THR A 527 -23.17 -15.76 -8.48
C THR A 527 -24.14 -16.13 -7.37
N PHE A 528 -23.78 -15.85 -6.13
CA PHE A 528 -24.56 -16.16 -4.95
C PHE A 528 -24.24 -15.19 -3.80
N GLU A 529 -25.04 -15.22 -2.73
CA GLU A 529 -24.78 -14.39 -1.55
C GLU A 529 -23.43 -14.74 -0.93
N ARG A 530 -22.62 -13.71 -0.66
CA ARG A 530 -21.25 -13.89 -0.22
C ARG A 530 -21.21 -14.60 1.13
N GLN A 531 -20.44 -15.68 1.23
CA GLN A 531 -20.32 -16.46 2.46
C GLN A 531 -18.92 -17.08 2.63
N PRO A 532 -18.52 -17.42 3.86
CA PRO A 532 -17.24 -18.07 4.11
C PRO A 532 -17.16 -19.44 3.43
N ALA A 533 -16.05 -19.72 2.75
CA ALA A 533 -15.76 -21.04 2.21
C ALA A 533 -14.27 -21.35 2.25
N SER A 534 -13.95 -22.58 2.67
CA SER A 534 -12.64 -23.22 2.51
C SER A 534 -12.69 -24.37 1.50
N PHE A 535 -13.89 -24.90 1.24
CA PHE A 535 -14.13 -26.01 0.31
C PHE A 535 -15.26 -25.67 -0.64
N ILE A 536 -15.10 -26.09 -1.89
CA ILE A 536 -16.12 -26.01 -2.93
C ILE A 536 -16.31 -27.41 -3.50
N ARG A 537 -17.54 -27.91 -3.47
CA ARG A 537 -17.92 -29.20 -4.02
C ARG A 537 -18.79 -29.00 -5.25
N ILE A 538 -18.37 -29.55 -6.37
CA ILE A 538 -19.10 -29.56 -7.64
C ILE A 538 -19.61 -30.98 -7.87
N VAL A 539 -20.93 -31.14 -7.97
CA VAL A 539 -21.55 -32.44 -8.17
C VAL A 539 -22.33 -32.46 -9.47
N GLY A 540 -21.80 -33.19 -10.45
CA GLY A 540 -22.52 -33.56 -11.65
C GLY A 540 -23.68 -34.50 -11.36
N THR A 541 -24.83 -34.18 -11.91
CA THR A 541 -26.08 -34.96 -11.80
C THR A 541 -26.55 -35.52 -13.13
N HIS A 542 -26.12 -34.93 -14.24
CA HIS A 542 -26.44 -35.40 -15.58
C HIS A 542 -25.30 -35.10 -16.56
N ASN A 543 -25.12 -35.96 -17.54
CA ASN A 543 -24.32 -35.77 -18.75
C ASN A 543 -25.03 -36.48 -19.91
N THR A 544 -25.24 -35.79 -21.03
CA THR A 544 -25.94 -36.34 -22.19
C THR A 544 -25.15 -37.40 -22.97
N ALA A 545 -23.85 -37.51 -22.76
CA ALA A 545 -22.97 -38.42 -23.52
C ALA A 545 -22.61 -39.71 -22.78
N ASN A 546 -22.39 -39.67 -21.47
CA ASN A 546 -21.97 -40.82 -20.66
C ASN A 546 -22.23 -40.60 -19.15
N GLU A 547 -21.79 -41.53 -18.31
CA GLU A 547 -22.03 -41.50 -16.85
C GLU A 547 -20.93 -40.76 -16.05
N VAL A 548 -20.21 -39.83 -16.67
CA VAL A 548 -19.10 -39.10 -16.03
C VAL A 548 -19.29 -37.59 -16.18
N PHE A 549 -19.13 -36.83 -15.09
CA PHE A 549 -19.09 -35.37 -15.12
C PHE A 549 -17.67 -34.88 -15.36
N HIS A 550 -17.47 -33.94 -16.29
CA HIS A 550 -16.14 -33.43 -16.65
C HIS A 550 -16.09 -31.92 -16.46
N CYS A 551 -15.11 -31.45 -15.70
CA CYS A 551 -14.81 -30.05 -15.49
C CYS A 551 -13.36 -29.77 -15.88
N VAL A 552 -13.16 -28.88 -16.84
CA VAL A 552 -11.85 -28.53 -17.41
C VAL A 552 -11.15 -27.53 -16.49
N HIS A 553 -11.84 -26.46 -16.11
CA HIS A 553 -11.26 -25.36 -15.36
C HIS A 553 -12.22 -24.85 -14.27
N PHE A 554 -11.67 -24.35 -13.17
CA PHE A 554 -12.43 -23.74 -12.08
C PHE A 554 -11.77 -22.46 -11.58
N GLU A 555 -12.58 -21.41 -11.39
CA GLU A 555 -12.18 -20.12 -10.83
C GLU A 555 -13.08 -19.76 -9.65
N CYS A 556 -12.47 -19.22 -8.61
CA CYS A 556 -13.16 -18.66 -7.45
C CYS A 556 -12.34 -17.48 -6.90
N PRO A 557 -12.84 -16.23 -6.95
CA PRO A 557 -14.06 -15.79 -7.61
C PRO A 557 -13.95 -15.82 -9.13
N GLU A 558 -15.09 -15.73 -9.81
CA GLU A 558 -15.16 -15.57 -11.27
C GLU A 558 -14.29 -14.38 -11.73
N GLN A 559 -13.44 -14.60 -12.74
CA GLN A 559 -12.67 -13.53 -13.36
C GLN A 559 -13.42 -12.96 -14.56
N GLN A 560 -13.63 -11.64 -14.55
CA GLN A 560 -14.10 -10.94 -15.75
C GLN A 560 -13.00 -11.02 -16.81
N SER A 561 -13.29 -11.68 -17.93
CA SER A 561 -12.41 -11.63 -19.08
C SER A 561 -12.30 -10.18 -19.54
N SER A 562 -11.11 -9.59 -19.42
CA SER A 562 -10.75 -8.32 -20.05
C SER A 562 -10.75 -8.45 -21.58
N GLN A 563 -11.88 -8.76 -22.20
CA GLN A 563 -12.08 -8.59 -23.64
C GLN A 563 -12.64 -7.18 -23.86
N LYS A 564 -11.76 -6.20 -23.73
CA LYS A 564 -11.79 -5.01 -24.58
C LYS A 564 -10.69 -5.22 -25.61
N GLU A 565 -11.09 -5.13 -26.88
CA GLU A 565 -10.27 -5.14 -28.11
C GLU A 565 -9.87 -6.54 -28.63
N GLU A 566 -9.88 -6.66 -29.97
CA GLU A 566 -9.68 -7.87 -30.79
C GLU A 566 -10.86 -8.86 -30.94
N ASN A 567 -11.96 -8.37 -31.52
CA ASN A 567 -12.63 -9.04 -32.66
C ASN A 567 -13.73 -8.13 -33.22
N SER A 568 -13.31 -7.15 -34.01
CA SER A 568 -14.18 -6.42 -34.94
C SER A 568 -13.41 -6.18 -36.23
N GLU A 569 -13.04 -7.25 -36.92
CA GLU A 569 -12.68 -7.21 -38.34
C GLU A 569 -13.31 -8.41 -39.07
N GLU A 570 -14.17 -8.04 -40.03
CA GLU A 570 -14.53 -8.76 -41.26
C GLU A 570 -15.33 -10.07 -41.18
N SER A 571 -16.65 -9.93 -41.27
CA SER A 571 -17.37 -10.54 -42.40
C SER A 571 -18.50 -9.60 -42.88
N GLY A 572 -18.33 -9.05 -44.07
CA GLY A 572 -19.38 -8.36 -44.80
C GLY A 572 -20.15 -9.34 -45.70
N THR A 573 -21.48 -9.18 -45.80
CA THR A 573 -22.22 -8.88 -47.05
C THR A 573 -23.74 -9.07 -46.88
N GLY A 574 -24.51 -8.06 -47.31
CA GLY A 574 -25.95 -8.09 -47.63
C GLY A 574 -26.90 -7.91 -46.44
N ASP A 575 -27.89 -7.01 -46.41
CA ASP A 575 -28.44 -6.13 -47.44
C ASP A 575 -29.27 -4.99 -46.79
N THR A 576 -29.53 -3.98 -47.60
CA THR A 576 -30.07 -2.63 -47.37
C THR A 576 -31.52 -2.48 -46.84
N SER A 577 -31.79 -1.48 -45.97
CA SER A 577 -32.59 -0.26 -46.30
C SER A 577 -33.16 0.56 -45.10
N LEU A 578 -32.77 1.84 -45.07
CA LEU A 578 -33.55 3.08 -44.87
C LEU A 578 -34.28 3.44 -43.54
N ALA A 579 -33.75 4.50 -42.91
CA ALA A 579 -34.39 5.75 -42.39
C ALA A 579 -33.72 6.13 -41.05
N GLY A 580 -33.23 7.34 -40.74
CA GLY A 580 -33.38 8.68 -41.30
C GLY A 580 -33.41 9.66 -40.10
N GLN A 581 -32.70 10.79 -40.21
CA GLN A 581 -32.62 11.97 -39.32
C GLN A 581 -31.54 11.93 -38.21
N GLN A 582 -30.42 12.66 -38.31
CA GLN A 582 -30.16 14.11 -38.24
C GLN A 582 -30.11 14.72 -36.82
N LEU A 583 -28.94 15.33 -36.56
CA LEU A 583 -28.65 16.58 -35.86
C LEU A 583 -28.12 16.56 -34.40
N ASP A 584 -26.90 17.11 -34.34
CA ASP A 584 -26.37 18.11 -33.43
C ASP A 584 -25.56 17.74 -32.17
N SER A 585 -24.29 18.14 -32.27
CA SER A 585 -23.34 18.46 -31.24
C SER A 585 -23.77 19.66 -30.40
N HIS A 586 -23.76 19.54 -29.07
CA HIS A 586 -23.29 20.60 -28.17
C HIS A 586 -23.00 20.07 -26.75
N ALA A 587 -21.84 20.52 -26.26
CA ALA A 587 -21.30 20.56 -24.90
C ALA A 587 -22.22 20.31 -23.69
N LEU A 588 -21.65 19.69 -22.63
CA LEU A 588 -21.65 20.11 -21.21
C LEU A 588 -21.04 18.97 -20.37
N ARG A 589 -19.81 19.09 -19.86
CA ARG A 589 -19.42 19.64 -18.54
C ARG A 589 -19.87 18.76 -17.35
N ALA A 590 -18.89 18.15 -16.68
CA ALA A 590 -19.02 17.41 -15.43
C ALA A 590 -19.43 18.31 -14.25
N PRO A 591 -20.06 17.75 -13.18
CA PRO A 591 -20.13 18.42 -11.89
C PRO A 591 -19.36 17.65 -10.80
N SER A 592 -18.48 18.37 -10.13
CA SER A 592 -18.11 18.16 -8.74
C SER A 592 -19.19 18.74 -7.82
N GLY A 593 -19.46 18.08 -6.69
CA GLY A 593 -20.43 18.56 -5.70
C GLY A 593 -20.36 17.78 -4.40
N SER A 594 -19.60 18.32 -3.45
CA SER A 594 -19.61 17.97 -2.04
C SER A 594 -20.97 18.30 -1.39
N SER A 595 -21.44 17.43 -0.49
CA SER A 595 -22.55 17.73 0.41
C SER A 595 -22.23 17.23 1.83
N LEU A 596 -22.04 18.19 2.73
CA LEU A 596 -22.11 18.02 4.19
C LEU A 596 -23.59 18.03 4.62
N PRO A 597 -23.99 17.24 5.64
CA PRO A 597 -25.37 17.21 6.09
C PRO A 597 -25.70 18.36 7.06
N SER A 598 -26.87 18.94 6.82
CA SER A 598 -27.55 19.99 7.56
C SER A 598 -27.93 19.63 9.01
N SER A 599 -27.72 20.58 9.93
CA SER A 599 -28.30 20.60 11.28
C SER A 599 -29.77 21.06 11.26
N PRO A 600 -30.66 20.54 12.12
CA PRO A 600 -32.05 20.98 12.17
C PRO A 600 -32.24 22.17 13.13
N GLY A 601 -33.08 23.12 12.70
CA GLY A 601 -33.33 24.39 13.37
C GLY A 601 -34.28 24.33 14.57
N SER A 602 -34.06 25.32 15.45
CA SER A 602 -35.01 26.09 16.26
C SER A 602 -36.23 25.39 16.89
N ASN A 603 -36.25 25.35 18.22
CA ASN A 603 -37.49 25.50 18.99
C ASN A 603 -37.23 26.43 20.19
N SER A 604 -37.56 27.71 20.03
CA SER A 604 -37.77 28.64 21.14
C SER A 604 -39.25 28.66 21.48
N ARG A 605 -39.59 28.14 22.67
CA ARG A 605 -40.89 28.35 23.32
C ARG A 605 -40.65 28.73 24.77
N SER A 606 -40.87 30.00 25.07
CA SER A 606 -41.17 30.48 26.42
C SER A 606 -42.67 30.72 26.52
N PRO A 607 -43.35 30.29 27.59
CA PRO A 607 -44.64 30.84 27.96
C PRO A 607 -44.56 31.70 29.22
N ASN A 608 -45.44 32.69 29.25
CA ASN A 608 -45.62 33.71 30.27
C ASN A 608 -46.05 33.20 31.66
N ARG A 609 -45.74 34.05 32.64
CA ARG A 609 -46.15 34.12 34.06
C ARG A 609 -47.66 33.93 34.32
N GLN A 610 -48.01 33.33 35.46
CA GLN A 610 -48.68 33.95 36.65
C GLN A 610 -49.38 32.89 37.54
N HIS A 611 -49.00 32.78 38.82
CA HIS A 611 -49.84 33.15 39.98
C HIS A 611 -49.23 32.69 41.33
N GLN A 612 -49.41 33.57 42.33
CA GLN A 612 -49.13 33.51 43.77
C GLN A 612 -47.71 33.81 44.25
#